data_AF-A0ABD6CVC2-F1
#
_entry.id   AF-A0ABD6CVC2-F1
#
_cell.length_a   1.000
_cell.length_b   1.000
_cell.length_c   1.000
_cell.angle_alpha   90.00
_cell.angle_beta   90.00
_cell.angle_gamma   90.00
#
_symmetry.space_group_name_H-M   'P 1'
#
loop_
_entity.id
_entity.type
_entity.pdbx_description
1 polymer ?
#
loop_
_entity_poly.entity_id
_entity_poly.type
_entity_poly.pdbx_seq_one_letter_code
_entity_poly.pdbx_strand_id
1 'polypeptide(L)'
;MAPSQAGGNGSDFDLNRAVNEALDARDGVSDYEITESGIEHVLVKVTETTEDGGPRVVLYRVQHEPRPDGTDDVHWEYLGPAADGESE
;
A
#
# COMPACT_ATOMS: atom_id res chain seq x y z
N MET A 1 17.48 -16.68 16.77
CA MET A 1 16.21 -16.47 16.07
C MET A 1 15.52 -15.37 16.84
N ALA A 2 15.41 -14.15 16.28
CA ALA A 2 14.82 -13.03 17.02
C ALA A 2 13.36 -13.38 17.38
N PRO A 3 12.95 -13.20 18.65
CA PRO A 3 11.61 -13.55 19.11
C PRO A 3 10.68 -12.32 19.12
N SER A 4 9.38 -12.61 19.20
CA SER A 4 8.35 -11.78 19.85
C SER A 4 7.72 -10.61 19.06
N GLN A 5 6.43 -10.77 18.76
CA GLN A 5 5.29 -9.96 19.26
C GLN A 5 4.03 -10.48 18.54
N ALA A 6 3.12 -11.29 19.09
CA ALA A 6 2.23 -11.12 20.25
C ALA A 6 1.27 -9.92 20.14
N GLY A 7 0.02 -10.20 19.74
CA GLY A 7 -1.17 -9.31 19.78
C GLY A 7 -1.60 -8.81 18.39
N GLY A 8 -2.85 -8.89 17.90
CA GLY A 8 -4.16 -9.17 18.51
C GLY A 8 -4.97 -10.15 17.64
N ASN A 9 -5.78 -11.00 18.26
CA ASN A 9 -7.23 -10.91 18.31
C ASN A 9 -7.92 -11.12 16.95
N GLY A 10 -8.79 -12.13 16.86
CA GLY A 10 -9.37 -12.58 15.60
C GLY A 10 -10.20 -11.49 14.89
N SER A 11 -10.04 -11.41 13.57
CA SER A 11 -10.75 -10.51 12.63
C SER A 11 -10.09 -9.15 12.34
N ASP A 12 -8.79 -8.97 12.62
CA ASP A 12 -8.03 -7.82 12.10
C ASP A 12 -7.71 -8.03 10.61
N PHE A 13 -8.29 -7.21 9.75
CA PHE A 13 -8.01 -7.20 8.32
C PHE A 13 -6.52 -6.90 8.08
N ASP A 14 -5.82 -7.80 7.40
CA ASP A 14 -4.39 -7.69 7.16
C ASP A 14 -4.13 -6.73 6.00
N LEU A 15 -4.16 -5.43 6.30
CA LEU A 15 -4.04 -4.34 5.33
C LEU A 15 -2.75 -4.45 4.50
N ASN A 16 -1.65 -4.87 5.11
CA ASN A 16 -0.39 -5.08 4.41
C ASN A 16 -0.52 -6.20 3.35
N ARG A 17 -1.08 -7.34 3.73
CA ARG A 17 -1.33 -8.43 2.79
C ARG A 17 -2.27 -8.00 1.66
N ALA A 18 -3.37 -7.32 1.96
CA ALA A 18 -4.33 -6.85 0.95
C ALA A 18 -3.70 -5.85 -0.04
N VAL A 19 -2.84 -4.95 0.45
CA VAL A 19 -2.04 -4.03 -0.37
C VAL A 19 -1.14 -4.80 -1.34
N ASN A 20 -0.42 -5.82 -0.85
CA ASN A 20 0.45 -6.65 -1.68
C ASN A 20 -0.35 -7.39 -2.76
N GLU A 21 -1.46 -8.04 -2.41
CA GLU A 21 -2.31 -8.76 -3.37
C GLU A 21 -2.91 -7.83 -4.43
N ALA A 22 -3.32 -6.62 -4.04
CA ALA A 22 -3.85 -5.62 -4.98
C ALA A 22 -2.79 -5.04 -5.92
N LEU A 23 -1.54 -4.88 -5.47
CA LEU A 23 -0.43 -4.43 -6.32
C LEU A 23 0.07 -5.51 -7.26
N ASP A 24 0.15 -6.77 -6.80
CA ASP A 24 0.52 -7.92 -7.62
C ASP A 24 -0.48 -8.15 -8.76
N ALA A 25 -1.77 -7.91 -8.50
CA ALA A 25 -2.82 -7.99 -9.51
C ALA A 25 -2.88 -6.77 -10.45
N ARG A 26 -2.17 -5.68 -10.15
CA ARG A 26 -2.26 -4.41 -10.90
C ARG A 26 -1.27 -4.40 -12.06
N ASP A 27 -1.82 -4.38 -13.28
CA ASP A 27 -1.02 -4.22 -14.49
C ASP A 27 -0.36 -2.82 -14.54
N GLY A 28 0.90 -2.78 -14.95
CA GLY A 28 1.69 -1.54 -15.03
C GLY A 28 2.46 -1.17 -13.75
N VAL A 29 2.35 -1.95 -12.67
CA VAL A 29 3.24 -1.85 -11.50
C VAL A 29 4.51 -2.63 -11.78
N SER A 30 5.65 -1.95 -11.79
CA SER A 30 6.96 -2.57 -11.94
C SER A 30 7.60 -2.92 -10.59
N ASP A 31 7.37 -2.10 -9.57
CA ASP A 31 7.92 -2.28 -8.22
C ASP A 31 7.08 -1.50 -7.20
N TYR A 32 7.17 -1.84 -5.92
CA TYR A 32 6.52 -1.09 -4.86
C TYR A 32 7.26 -1.21 -3.53
N GLU A 33 7.18 -0.16 -2.72
CA GLU A 33 7.81 -0.06 -1.40
C GLU A 33 6.81 0.49 -0.38
N ILE A 34 6.58 -0.25 0.70
CA ILE A 34 5.76 0.22 1.81
C ILE A 34 6.62 1.14 2.68
N THR A 35 6.32 2.44 2.68
CA THR A 35 7.08 3.45 3.41
C THR A 35 6.60 3.65 4.85
N GLU A 36 5.31 3.44 5.09
CA GLU A 36 4.70 3.53 6.42
C GLU A 36 3.62 2.48 6.56
N SER A 37 3.58 1.78 7.70
CA SER A 37 2.52 0.83 8.02
C SER A 37 1.95 1.12 9.40
N GLY A 38 0.70 1.58 9.45
CA GLY A 38 -0.08 1.78 10.65
C GLY A 38 -1.24 0.79 10.76
N ILE A 39 -1.98 0.87 11.87
CA ILE A 39 -3.16 0.04 12.12
C ILE A 39 -4.34 0.50 11.25
N GLU A 40 -4.45 1.80 10.99
CA GLU A 40 -5.54 2.40 10.22
C GLU A 40 -5.21 2.56 8.72
N HIS A 41 -3.93 2.78 8.39
CA HIS A 41 -3.48 3.05 7.03
C HIS A 41 -2.06 2.58 6.75
N VAL A 42 -1.73 2.39 5.47
CA VAL A 42 -0.41 2.05 4.94
C VAL A 42 -0.06 3.05 3.84
N LEU A 43 1.14 3.63 3.88
CA LEU A 43 1.69 4.41 2.76
C LEU A 43 2.56 3.50 1.92
N VAL A 44 2.29 3.46 0.61
CA VAL A 44 3.04 2.66 -0.35
C VAL A 44 3.46 3.53 -1.53
N LYS A 45 4.76 3.52 -1.82
CA LYS A 45 5.31 4.03 -3.06
C LYS A 45 5.20 2.94 -4.11
N VAL A 46 4.62 3.26 -5.25
CA VAL A 46 4.44 2.35 -6.36
C VAL A 46 5.19 2.90 -7.56
N THR A 47 6.10 2.11 -8.08
CA THR A 47 6.83 2.38 -9.32
C THR A 47 6.03 1.82 -10.47
N GLU A 48 5.33 2.69 -11.18
CA GLU A 48 4.53 2.33 -12.36
C GLU A 48 5.31 2.65 -13.64
N THR A 49 5.13 1.85 -14.70
CA THR A 49 5.67 2.18 -16.02
C THR A 49 4.69 3.07 -16.77
N THR A 50 5.13 4.25 -17.20
CA THR A 50 4.31 5.15 -18.02
C THR A 50 4.19 4.63 -19.47
N GLU A 51 3.21 5.16 -20.21
CA GLU A 51 3.05 4.85 -21.64
C GLU A 51 4.30 5.21 -22.49
N ASP A 52 5.12 6.15 -22.02
CA ASP A 52 6.40 6.54 -22.64
C ASP A 52 7.54 5.56 -22.31
N GLY A 53 7.28 4.54 -21.47
CA GLY A 53 8.26 3.55 -21.01
C GLY A 53 9.14 4.04 -19.85
N GLY A 54 8.95 5.26 -19.37
CA GLY A 54 9.65 5.79 -18.19
C GLY A 54 9.03 5.30 -16.89
N PRO A 55 9.84 4.92 -15.87
CA PRO A 55 9.32 4.64 -14.54
C PRO A 55 8.83 5.93 -13.88
N ARG A 56 7.64 5.90 -13.30
CA ARG A 56 7.13 6.95 -12.41
C ARG A 56 6.93 6.38 -11.01
N VAL A 57 7.37 7.10 -9.99
CA VAL A 57 7.09 6.71 -8.60
C VAL A 57 5.92 7.54 -8.11
N VAL A 58 4.90 6.86 -7.60
CA VAL A 58 3.67 7.45 -7.11
C VAL A 58 3.45 7.03 -5.67
N LEU A 59 3.08 7.97 -4.81
CA LEU A 59 2.73 7.68 -3.43
C LEU A 59 1.21 7.47 -3.32
N TYR A 60 0.84 6.34 -2.74
CA TYR A 60 -0.53 6.00 -2.41
C TYR A 60 -0.66 5.80 -0.90
N ARG A 61 -1.78 6.27 -0.35
CA ARG A 61 -2.23 5.93 1.00
C ARG A 61 -3.35 4.91 0.89
N VAL A 62 -3.15 3.76 1.50
CA VAL A 62 -4.11 2.67 1.51
C VAL A 62 -4.72 2.56 2.90
N GLN A 63 -6.04 2.53 2.97
CA GLN A 63 -6.79 2.48 4.23
C GLN A 63 -7.74 1.29 4.19
N HIS A 64 -7.95 0.64 5.33
CA HIS A 64 -8.98 -0.39 5.44
C HIS A 64 -10.35 0.28 5.39
N GLU A 65 -11.17 -0.12 4.42
CA GLU A 65 -12.55 0.34 4.28
C GLU A 65 -13.49 -0.86 4.49
N PRO A 66 -13.98 -1.10 5.73
CA PRO A 66 -14.92 -2.17 5.99
C PRO A 66 -16.26 -1.85 5.32
N ARG A 67 -16.73 -2.72 4.42
CA ARG A 67 -18.01 -2.52 3.74
C ARG A 67 -19.17 -3.05 4.58
N PRO A 68 -20.36 -2.43 4.48
CA PRO A 68 -21.55 -2.87 5.22
C PRO A 68 -22.02 -4.29 4.84
N ASP A 69 -21.66 -4.79 3.66
CA ASP A 69 -21.92 -6.16 3.21
C ASP A 69 -21.03 -7.23 3.86
N GLY A 70 -20.11 -6.83 4.75
CA GLY A 70 -19.21 -7.74 5.48
C GLY A 70 -17.98 -8.16 4.69
N THR A 71 -17.71 -7.54 3.54
CA THR A 71 -16.46 -7.66 2.80
C THR A 71 -15.48 -6.58 3.24
N ASP A 72 -14.23 -6.95 3.47
CA ASP A 72 -13.16 -6.01 3.68
C ASP A 72 -12.58 -5.54 2.35
N ASP A 73 -12.44 -4.23 2.19
CA ASP A 73 -11.87 -3.61 0.99
C ASP A 73 -10.75 -2.64 1.37
N VAL A 74 -9.92 -2.29 0.39
CA VAL A 74 -8.86 -1.29 0.57
C VAL A 74 -9.16 -0.06 -0.25
N HIS A 75 -9.20 1.09 0.42
CA HIS A 75 -9.31 2.37 -0.25
C HIS A 75 -7.93 2.88 -0.63
N TRP A 76 -7.70 3.08 -1.94
CA TRP A 76 -6.46 3.64 -2.48
C TRP A 76 -6.61 5.15 -2.70
N GLU A 77 -5.98 5.95 -1.85
CA GLU A 77 -5.90 7.40 -1.97
C GLU A 77 -4.59 7.79 -2.68
N TYR A 78 -4.70 8.41 -3.87
CA TYR A 78 -3.56 8.95 -4.60
C TYR A 78 -3.07 10.24 -3.94
N LEU A 79 -1.85 10.22 -3.40
CA LEU A 79 -1.26 11.40 -2.75
C LEU A 79 -0.45 12.27 -3.72
N GLY A 80 -0.02 11.73 -4.85
CA GLY A 80 0.81 12.45 -5.82
C GLY A 80 2.02 11.63 -6.28
N PRO A 81 2.84 12.19 -7.20
CA PRO A 81 4.15 11.63 -7.47
C PRO A 81 4.97 11.60 -6.17
N ALA A 82 5.63 10.48 -5.90
CA ALA A 82 6.60 10.45 -4.80
C ALA A 82 7.74 11.35 -5.23
N ALA A 83 7.84 12.56 -4.66
CA ALA A 83 8.92 13.46 -4.94
C ALA A 83 10.23 12.78 -4.51
N ASP A 84 11.05 12.38 -5.48
CA ASP A 84 12.46 12.06 -5.24
C ASP A 84 13.16 13.40 -4.97
N GLY A 85 13.12 13.85 -3.73
CA GLY A 85 13.66 15.14 -3.31
C GLY A 85 12.67 16.00 -2.56
N GLU A 86 12.56 15.75 -1.25
CA GLU A 86 12.66 16.89 -0.35
C GLU A 86 14.09 17.43 -0.52
N SER A 87 14.25 18.43 -1.39
CA SER A 87 15.44 19.27 -1.37
C SER A 87 15.46 19.97 -0.01
N GLU A 88 16.22 19.42 0.94
CA GLU A 88 16.74 20.17 2.10
C GLU A 88 17.81 21.18 1.67
#